data_AF-A0A319EY19-F1
#
_entry.id   AF-A0A319EY19-F1
#
_cell.length_a   1.000
_cell.length_b   1.000
_cell.length_c   1.000
_cell.angle_alpha   90.00
_cell.angle_beta   90.00
_cell.angle_gamma   90.00
#
_symmetry.space_group_name_H-M   'P 1'
#
loop_
_entity.id
_entity.type
_entity.pdbx_description
1 polymer ?
#
loop_
_entity_poly.entity_id
_entity_poly.type
_entity_poly.pdbx_seq_one_letter_code
_entity_poly.pdbx_strand_id
1 'polypeptide(L)'
;KEIDLLTGRGHFSRLGIVRRKPARADAPSTLSKSCSDKLALRQVSSLISAEMGLLVAVTPEAYLAGVVMPAAEVSNQGCERAFGPGGRMGSLSRPQHQHEGGIDRGEGYTYTPFHILPVRNETIDEIWQYSKPPSRNTKCKPGTISAIWTAAPSSLSSSSSPSANGDHHDIHSAQNGAKQLPKLNGSRTGLYETVINGMKQGFKASAPVGKGASALSRARMWGGLRDLSLSLSPSLVGACGGGDGDGGVEGIREGEGEGWVRKVSEVAAASSYAEFKKAVLATPAGRARQRAMQEAKKVLVPWVPNEGDDGWGLDVLMIDNKSHGMKRKR
;
A
#
# COMPACT_ATOMS: atom_id res chain seq x y z
N LYS A 1 14.86 11.13 25.75
CA LYS A 1 13.93 12.29 25.75
C LYS A 1 12.58 11.78 25.26
N GLU A 2 11.58 11.82 26.12
CA GLU A 2 10.20 11.47 25.78
C GLU A 2 9.75 12.38 24.63
N ILE A 3 9.69 11.82 23.41
CA ILE A 3 9.28 12.56 22.22
C ILE A 3 7.79 12.81 22.39
N ASP A 4 7.42 13.95 22.98
CA ASP A 4 6.05 14.45 23.20
C ASP A 4 5.05 13.73 22.28
N LEU A 5 4.47 12.65 22.82
CA LEU A 5 3.98 11.50 22.04
C LEU A 5 2.70 11.82 21.27
N LEU A 6 2.16 13.02 21.43
CA LEU A 6 0.81 13.41 21.02
C LEU A 6 0.80 14.67 20.14
N THR A 7 1.52 14.66 19.03
CA THR A 7 1.36 15.66 17.94
C THR A 7 0.04 15.49 17.15
N GLY A 8 -0.95 14.80 17.73
CA GLY A 8 -2.27 14.50 17.15
C GLY A 8 -3.15 15.74 17.00
N ARG A 9 -4.23 15.86 17.77
CA ARG A 9 -5.11 17.06 17.74
C ARG A 9 -4.61 18.21 18.62
N GLY A 10 -3.66 17.96 19.51
CA GLY A 10 -2.92 19.00 20.24
C GLY A 10 -2.00 19.82 19.32
N HIS A 11 -1.55 20.98 19.78
CA HIS A 11 -0.60 21.85 19.07
C HIS A 11 -1.00 22.20 17.62
N PHE A 12 -2.26 22.57 17.40
CA PHE A 12 -2.78 22.97 16.09
C PHE A 12 -2.05 24.20 15.49
N SER A 13 -1.46 25.04 16.34
CA SER A 13 -0.62 26.17 15.93
C SER A 13 0.70 25.76 15.25
N ARG A 14 1.17 24.52 15.45
CA ARG A 14 2.36 23.99 14.78
C ARG A 14 1.98 23.47 13.40
N LEU A 15 2.17 24.32 12.39
CA LEU A 15 1.86 24.01 10.99
C LEU A 15 3.08 23.37 10.28
N GLY A 16 2.82 22.59 9.23
CA GLY A 16 3.86 21.99 8.38
C GLY A 16 4.58 20.77 8.94
N ILE A 17 4.41 20.45 10.23
CA ILE A 17 5.05 19.29 10.87
C ILE A 17 4.32 17.97 10.58
N VAL A 18 5.03 16.85 10.74
CA VAL A 18 4.44 15.51 10.76
C VAL A 18 3.58 15.32 12.00
N ARG A 19 2.39 14.75 11.80
CA ARG A 19 1.40 14.48 12.84
C ARG A 19 1.16 12.98 12.98
N ARG A 20 0.81 12.55 14.19
CA ARG A 20 0.46 11.17 14.50
C ARG A 20 -1.02 11.03 14.83
N LYS A 21 -1.56 9.83 14.61
CA LYS A 21 -2.84 9.40 15.20
C LYS A 21 -2.58 9.04 16.69
N PRO A 22 -3.58 8.98 17.57
CA PRO A 22 -4.99 9.30 17.38
C PRO A 22 -5.28 10.81 17.49
N ALA A 23 -6.43 11.24 16.99
CA ALA A 23 -6.89 12.62 17.17
C ALA A 23 -7.61 12.82 18.52
N ARG A 24 -7.98 11.75 19.24
CA ARG A 24 -8.64 11.85 20.54
C ARG A 24 -7.64 11.66 21.68
N ALA A 25 -7.81 12.42 22.75
CA ALA A 25 -6.92 12.38 23.92
C ALA A 25 -7.07 11.08 24.75
N ASP A 26 -8.23 10.41 24.66
CA ASP A 26 -8.56 9.18 25.38
C ASP A 26 -8.05 7.91 24.69
N ALA A 27 -7.57 8.01 23.44
CA ALA A 27 -7.13 6.85 22.68
C ALA A 27 -5.63 6.55 22.94
N PRO A 28 -5.23 5.26 22.97
CA PRO A 28 -3.82 4.89 23.12
C PRO A 28 -2.94 5.58 22.08
N SER A 29 -1.76 6.05 22.49
CA SER A 29 -0.81 6.66 21.56
C SER A 29 -0.41 5.65 20.48
N THR A 30 -0.35 6.11 19.23
CA THR A 30 0.19 5.31 18.12
C THR A 30 1.27 6.08 17.40
N LEU A 31 2.25 5.35 16.89
CA LEU A 31 3.24 5.92 15.99
C LEU A 31 2.66 6.16 14.58
N SER A 32 1.43 5.74 14.26
CA SER A 32 0.85 5.91 12.93
C SER A 32 0.77 7.39 12.49
N LYS A 33 1.31 7.69 11.31
CA LYS A 33 1.38 9.05 10.74
C LYS A 33 0.00 9.46 10.20
N SER A 34 -0.25 10.75 10.11
CA SER A 34 -1.48 11.27 9.50
C SER A 34 -1.60 10.84 8.03
N CYS A 35 -2.82 10.83 7.49
CA CYS A 35 -3.03 10.47 6.09
C CYS A 35 -2.35 11.47 5.15
N SER A 36 -2.34 12.77 5.50
CA SER A 36 -1.61 13.80 4.73
C SER A 36 -0.11 13.55 4.72
N ASP A 37 0.50 13.15 5.83
CA ASP A 37 1.95 12.84 5.85
C ASP A 37 2.29 11.58 5.05
N LYS A 38 1.39 10.58 5.08
CA LYS A 38 1.52 9.38 4.26
C LYS A 38 1.39 9.71 2.77
N LEU A 39 0.43 10.56 2.38
CA LEU A 39 0.26 11.01 1.00
C LEU A 39 1.45 11.86 0.53
N ALA A 40 1.96 12.77 1.36
CA ALA A 40 3.15 13.55 1.03
C ALA A 40 4.38 12.65 0.78
N LEU A 41 4.57 11.61 1.59
CA LEU A 41 5.62 10.61 1.35
C LEU A 41 5.43 9.84 0.02
N ARG A 42 4.19 9.68 -0.46
CA ARG A 42 3.90 9.02 -1.75
C ARG A 42 4.21 9.88 -2.95
N GLN A 43 4.30 11.20 -2.81
CA GLN A 43 4.81 12.10 -3.86
C GLN A 43 6.28 11.80 -4.21
N VAL A 44 7.02 11.11 -3.33
CA VAL A 44 8.43 10.77 -3.58
C VAL A 44 8.62 9.27 -3.76
N SER A 45 7.86 8.48 -3.00
CA SER A 45 8.06 7.02 -2.93
C SER A 45 7.13 6.19 -3.82
N SER A 46 6.34 6.83 -4.69
CA SER A 46 5.32 6.20 -5.56
C SER A 46 4.24 5.39 -4.79
N LEU A 47 3.25 4.87 -5.52
CA LEU A 47 2.25 3.94 -5.01
C LEU A 47 2.78 2.51 -4.88
N ILE A 48 3.88 2.18 -5.55
CA ILE A 48 4.48 0.84 -5.55
C ILE A 48 4.99 0.48 -4.15
N SER A 49 4.61 -0.72 -3.69
CA SER A 49 5.04 -1.26 -2.39
C SER A 49 6.49 -1.72 -2.47
N ALA A 50 7.09 -2.07 -1.33
CA ALA A 50 8.47 -2.56 -1.33
C ALA A 50 8.57 -3.93 -2.04
N GLU A 51 7.55 -4.77 -1.84
CA GLU A 51 7.39 -6.07 -2.48
C GLU A 51 7.25 -5.93 -4.00
N MET A 52 6.35 -5.06 -4.45
CA MET A 52 6.06 -4.86 -5.87
C MET A 52 7.22 -4.17 -6.60
N GLY A 53 8.01 -3.34 -5.92
CA GLY A 53 9.21 -2.74 -6.49
C GLY A 53 10.33 -3.74 -6.80
N LEU A 54 10.24 -4.99 -6.33
CA LEU A 54 11.12 -6.08 -6.78
C LEU A 54 10.69 -6.64 -8.14
N LEU A 55 9.41 -6.47 -8.49
CA LEU A 55 8.77 -7.08 -9.64
C LEU A 55 8.61 -6.13 -10.83
N VAL A 56 8.39 -4.84 -10.55
CA VAL A 56 8.20 -3.83 -11.59
C VAL A 56 9.04 -2.60 -11.31
N ALA A 57 9.55 -2.00 -12.38
CA ALA A 57 10.22 -0.70 -12.31
C ALA A 57 9.22 0.39 -11.91
N VAL A 58 9.71 1.41 -11.21
CA VAL A 58 8.90 2.60 -10.90
C VAL A 58 8.98 3.57 -12.08
N THR A 59 7.82 3.88 -12.63
CA THR A 59 7.65 4.85 -13.73
C THR A 59 6.85 6.06 -13.24
N PRO A 60 6.78 7.16 -14.00
CA PRO A 60 5.94 8.31 -13.65
C PRO A 60 4.46 7.95 -13.39
N GLU A 61 3.95 6.91 -14.05
CA GLU A 61 2.57 6.42 -13.94
C GLU A 61 2.30 5.71 -12.59
N ALA A 62 3.35 5.36 -11.85
CA ALA A 62 3.25 4.78 -10.51
C ALA A 62 2.92 5.81 -9.42
N TYR A 63 2.76 7.10 -9.77
CA TYR A 63 2.46 8.18 -8.85
C TYR A 63 0.99 8.60 -8.91
N LEU A 64 0.50 9.24 -7.85
CA LEU A 64 -0.83 9.85 -7.89
C LEU A 64 -0.82 11.01 -8.88
N ALA A 65 -1.75 11.02 -9.83
CA ALA A 65 -2.01 12.19 -10.67
C ALA A 65 -2.79 13.27 -9.90
N GLY A 66 -3.70 12.87 -9.02
CA GLY A 66 -4.51 13.79 -8.24
C GLY A 66 -5.22 13.16 -7.05
N VAL A 67 -5.70 14.03 -6.16
CA VAL A 67 -6.53 13.69 -5.00
C VAL A 67 -7.84 14.46 -5.12
N VAL A 68 -8.94 13.72 -5.25
CA VAL A 68 -10.29 14.25 -5.39
C VAL A 68 -10.89 14.50 -4.01
N MET A 69 -11.44 15.70 -3.77
CA MET A 69 -11.99 16.08 -2.46
C MET A 69 -13.23 16.98 -2.62
N PRO A 70 -14.17 16.97 -1.66
CA PRO A 70 -15.28 17.94 -1.63
C PRO A 70 -14.73 19.38 -1.59
N ALA A 71 -15.24 20.25 -2.44
CA ALA A 71 -14.75 21.63 -2.57
C ALA A 71 -14.79 22.40 -1.24
N ALA A 72 -15.81 22.18 -0.40
CA ALA A 72 -15.93 22.81 0.91
C ALA A 72 -14.84 22.38 1.92
N GLU A 73 -14.19 21.23 1.71
CA GLU A 73 -13.13 20.71 2.58
C GLU A 73 -11.72 21.03 2.04
N VAL A 74 -11.61 21.64 0.86
CA VAL A 74 -10.32 22.03 0.28
C VAL A 74 -9.84 23.34 0.90
N SER A 75 -8.70 23.27 1.59
CA SER A 75 -7.94 24.45 2.02
C SER A 75 -6.72 24.61 1.13
N ASN A 76 -6.74 25.58 0.20
CA ASN A 76 -5.61 25.82 -0.71
C ASN A 76 -4.29 26.01 0.03
N GLN A 77 -4.27 26.86 1.06
CA GLN A 77 -3.09 27.08 1.90
C GLN A 77 -2.68 25.82 2.67
N GLY A 78 -3.65 25.02 3.13
CA GLY A 78 -3.40 23.74 3.80
C GLY A 78 -2.76 22.70 2.87
N CYS A 79 -3.31 22.55 1.67
CA CYS A 79 -2.80 21.65 0.64
C CYS A 79 -1.42 22.09 0.15
N GLU A 80 -1.22 23.38 -0.16
CA GLU A 80 0.08 23.90 -0.57
C GLU A 80 1.14 23.65 0.49
N ARG A 81 0.84 23.97 1.75
CA ARG A 81 1.75 23.71 2.86
C ARG A 81 2.09 22.23 3.03
N ALA A 82 1.12 21.33 2.80
CA ALA A 82 1.27 19.90 3.06
C ALA A 82 1.93 19.12 1.91
N PHE A 83 1.67 19.51 0.66
CA PHE A 83 1.98 18.73 -0.54
C PHE A 83 2.72 19.54 -1.61
N GLY A 84 2.60 20.87 -1.59
CA GLY A 84 3.05 21.75 -2.66
C GLY A 84 4.50 22.18 -2.55
N PRO A 85 5.05 22.74 -3.64
CA PRO A 85 6.44 23.20 -3.73
C PRO A 85 6.71 24.47 -2.92
N GLY A 86 5.68 25.29 -2.62
CA GLY A 86 5.77 26.41 -1.68
C GLY A 86 5.61 25.98 -0.22
N GLY A 87 5.32 24.72 0.03
CA GLY A 87 5.15 24.14 1.36
C GLY A 87 6.36 23.36 1.85
N ARG A 88 6.09 22.42 2.77
CA ARG A 88 7.13 21.58 3.38
C ARG A 88 7.84 20.65 2.39
N MET A 89 7.25 20.41 1.22
CA MET A 89 7.84 19.55 0.18
C MET A 89 8.78 20.32 -0.76
N GLY A 90 8.87 21.64 -0.63
CA GLY A 90 9.53 22.52 -1.61
C GLY A 90 11.00 22.24 -1.89
N SER A 91 11.77 21.83 -0.89
CA SER A 91 13.18 21.52 -1.08
C SER A 91 13.42 20.27 -1.95
N LEU A 92 12.40 19.42 -2.13
CA LEU A 92 12.44 18.27 -3.04
C LEU A 92 12.02 18.63 -4.47
N SER A 93 11.39 19.80 -4.68
CA SER A 93 10.95 20.28 -5.98
C SER A 93 12.08 20.90 -6.82
N ARG A 94 13.27 21.08 -6.23
CA ARG A 94 14.41 21.65 -6.94
C ARG A 94 14.96 20.62 -7.92
N PRO A 95 15.27 21.00 -9.18
CA PRO A 95 16.05 20.15 -10.06
C PRO A 95 17.34 19.83 -9.32
N GLN A 96 17.60 18.55 -9.03
CA GLN A 96 18.92 18.16 -8.58
C GLN A 96 19.88 18.56 -9.70
N HIS A 97 20.69 19.60 -9.44
CA HIS A 97 21.79 19.95 -10.33
C HIS A 97 22.59 18.68 -10.59
N GLN A 98 22.91 18.50 -11.87
CA GLN A 98 23.78 17.48 -12.43
C GLN A 98 24.89 17.15 -11.43
N HIS A 99 24.80 15.98 -10.78
CA HIS A 99 26.00 15.40 -10.21
C HIS A 99 26.91 15.07 -11.40
N GLU A 100 27.95 15.87 -11.58
CA GLU A 100 29.09 15.51 -12.44
C GLU A 100 29.67 14.20 -11.90
N GLY A 101 29.33 13.09 -12.54
CA GLY A 101 29.79 11.76 -12.16
C GLY A 101 28.68 10.71 -12.20
N GLY A 102 28.31 10.29 -13.40
CA GLY A 102 27.54 9.07 -13.62
C GLY A 102 26.04 9.20 -13.40
N ILE A 103 25.28 8.64 -14.35
CA ILE A 103 23.82 8.56 -14.32
C ILE A 103 23.40 7.60 -13.19
N ASP A 104 23.34 8.07 -11.95
CA ASP A 104 22.50 7.46 -10.91
C ASP A 104 21.27 8.37 -10.72
N ARG A 105 20.53 8.59 -11.83
CA ARG A 105 19.14 9.04 -11.76
C ARG A 105 18.41 7.95 -10.99
N GLY A 106 18.22 8.13 -9.69
CA GLY A 106 17.80 7.07 -8.78
C GLY A 106 16.60 6.27 -9.29
N GLU A 107 16.86 5.17 -10.00
CA GLU A 107 15.98 4.11 -10.49
C GLU A 107 14.47 4.46 -10.55
N GLY A 108 14.11 5.60 -11.13
CA GLY A 108 12.72 6.06 -11.34
C GLY A 108 12.04 6.85 -10.20
N TYR A 109 12.64 7.00 -9.02
CA TYR A 109 12.00 7.76 -7.92
C TYR A 109 12.31 9.25 -7.96
N THR A 110 11.26 10.07 -8.02
CA THR A 110 11.36 11.54 -7.95
C THR A 110 10.21 12.14 -7.15
N TYR A 111 10.35 13.41 -6.77
CA TYR A 111 9.22 14.19 -6.27
C TYR A 111 8.26 14.49 -7.45
N THR A 112 7.10 13.85 -7.41
CA THR A 112 6.00 14.00 -8.35
C THR A 112 4.82 14.62 -7.61
N PRO A 113 4.56 15.93 -7.78
CA PRO A 113 3.38 16.56 -7.20
C PRO A 113 2.10 16.01 -7.85
N PHE A 114 0.99 16.11 -7.13
CA PHE A 114 -0.33 15.72 -7.62
C PHE A 114 -1.31 16.89 -7.52
N HIS A 115 -2.35 16.86 -8.35
CA HIS A 115 -3.38 17.90 -8.34
C HIS A 115 -4.40 17.67 -7.22
N ILE A 116 -4.83 18.75 -6.57
CA ILE A 116 -6.05 18.70 -5.75
C ILE A 116 -7.23 18.99 -6.67
N LEU A 117 -8.17 18.06 -6.76
CA LEU A 117 -9.31 18.12 -7.66
C LEU A 117 -10.59 18.33 -6.84
N PRO A 118 -11.06 19.58 -6.67
CA PRO A 118 -12.28 19.85 -5.94
C PRO A 118 -13.50 19.36 -6.70
N VAL A 119 -14.43 18.72 -6.00
CA VAL A 119 -15.75 18.31 -6.52
C VAL A 119 -16.83 19.12 -5.82
N ARG A 120 -17.80 19.60 -6.61
CA ARG A 120 -18.95 20.34 -6.12
C ARG A 120 -19.73 19.52 -5.09
N ASN A 121 -20.20 20.16 -4.01
CA ASN A 121 -20.87 19.43 -2.93
C ASN A 121 -22.20 18.82 -3.41
N GLU A 122 -22.89 19.44 -4.36
CA GLU A 122 -24.14 18.91 -4.92
C GLU A 122 -23.90 17.53 -5.55
N THR A 123 -22.81 17.37 -6.30
CA THR A 123 -22.42 16.08 -6.88
C THR A 123 -22.04 15.06 -5.80
N ILE A 124 -21.43 15.50 -4.71
CA ILE A 124 -21.13 14.61 -3.57
C ILE A 124 -22.41 14.18 -2.87
N ASP A 125 -23.36 15.09 -2.63
CA ASP A 125 -24.62 14.79 -1.95
C ASP A 125 -25.52 13.85 -2.77
N GLU A 126 -25.47 13.96 -4.10
CA GLU A 126 -26.15 13.04 -5.03
C GLU A 126 -25.57 11.61 -4.99
N ILE A 127 -24.24 11.47 -4.92
CA ILE A 127 -23.56 10.17 -5.10
C ILE A 127 -23.20 9.51 -3.75
N TRP A 128 -22.94 10.29 -2.70
CA TRP A 128 -22.52 9.84 -1.38
C TRP A 128 -23.57 10.12 -0.31
N GLN A 129 -24.54 9.22 -0.20
CA GLN A 129 -25.63 9.29 0.77
C GLN A 129 -25.18 9.17 2.25
N TYR A 130 -23.95 8.73 2.50
CA TYR A 130 -23.42 8.45 3.85
C TYR A 130 -22.23 9.34 4.22
N SER A 131 -22.33 10.64 3.94
CA SER A 131 -21.34 11.64 4.32
C SER A 131 -21.53 12.14 5.76
N LYS A 132 -20.53 12.84 6.29
CA LYS A 132 -20.67 13.52 7.58
C LYS A 132 -21.71 14.64 7.40
N PRO A 133 -22.75 14.73 8.24
CA PRO A 133 -23.75 15.79 8.11
C PRO A 133 -23.10 17.17 8.20
N PRO A 134 -23.52 18.14 7.36
CA PRO A 134 -22.99 19.50 7.40
C PRO A 134 -23.38 20.23 8.70
N SER A 135 -24.54 19.89 9.25
CA SER A 135 -25.02 20.43 10.53
C SER A 135 -24.31 19.82 11.73
N ARG A 136 -23.82 20.68 12.63
CA ARG A 136 -23.28 20.28 13.94
C ARG A 136 -24.37 19.76 14.91
N ASN A 137 -25.65 19.95 14.59
CA ASN A 137 -26.76 19.52 15.44
C ASN A 137 -27.04 18.01 15.30
N THR A 138 -26.65 17.41 14.19
CA THR A 138 -26.78 15.97 13.97
C THR A 138 -25.57 15.25 14.54
N LYS A 139 -25.78 14.49 15.62
CA LYS A 139 -24.72 13.65 16.20
C LYS A 139 -24.40 12.51 15.22
N CYS A 140 -23.24 12.59 14.57
CA CYS A 140 -22.69 11.52 13.76
C CYS A 140 -21.48 10.91 14.47
N LYS A 141 -21.42 9.57 14.57
CA LYS A 141 -20.25 8.85 15.09
C LYS A 141 -19.58 8.09 13.94
N PRO A 142 -18.25 8.18 13.79
CA PRO A 142 -17.55 7.37 12.80
C PRO A 142 -17.72 5.88 13.11
N GLY A 143 -17.88 5.06 12.08
CA GLY A 143 -17.91 3.61 12.22
C GLY A 143 -16.55 3.05 12.63
N THR A 144 -16.56 1.86 13.24
CA THR A 144 -15.35 1.09 13.58
C THR A 144 -14.91 0.13 12.46
N ILE A 145 -15.59 0.21 11.32
CA ILE A 145 -15.47 -0.69 10.18
C ILE A 145 -14.66 0.00 9.08
N SER A 146 -13.80 -0.76 8.40
CA SER A 146 -13.18 -0.40 7.12
C SER A 146 -13.60 -1.41 6.07
N ALA A 147 -14.24 -0.95 4.99
CA ALA A 147 -14.59 -1.80 3.85
C ALA A 147 -13.51 -1.67 2.77
N ILE A 148 -13.11 -2.80 2.19
CA ILE A 148 -12.09 -2.88 1.14
C ILE A 148 -12.68 -3.66 -0.02
N TRP A 149 -12.52 -3.11 -1.23
CA TRP A 149 -12.90 -3.75 -2.47
C TRP A 149 -11.84 -3.50 -3.54
N THR A 150 -11.54 -4.50 -4.36
CA THR A 150 -10.77 -4.33 -5.58
C THR A 150 -11.46 -5.04 -6.73
N ALA A 151 -11.38 -4.45 -7.93
CA ALA A 151 -11.78 -5.12 -9.15
C ALA A 151 -10.95 -6.39 -9.38
N ALA A 152 -11.53 -7.38 -10.05
CA ALA A 152 -10.79 -8.54 -10.54
C ALA A 152 -9.89 -8.15 -11.73
N PRO A 153 -8.74 -8.81 -11.93
CA PRO A 153 -7.91 -8.60 -13.12
C PRO A 153 -8.67 -8.86 -14.43
N SER A 154 -8.45 -8.02 -15.44
CA SER A 154 -9.16 -8.09 -16.74
C SER A 154 -8.87 -9.36 -17.54
N SER A 155 -7.70 -10.00 -17.35
CA SER A 155 -7.23 -11.15 -18.12
C SER A 155 -8.01 -12.45 -17.90
N LEU A 156 -8.87 -12.50 -16.88
CA LEU A 156 -9.75 -13.64 -16.59
C LEU A 156 -11.17 -13.48 -17.16
N SER A 157 -11.39 -12.47 -18.02
CA SER A 157 -12.67 -12.25 -18.69
C SER A 157 -12.90 -13.18 -19.90
N SER A 158 -11.84 -13.78 -20.47
CA SER A 158 -11.91 -14.56 -21.71
C SER A 158 -11.70 -16.08 -21.55
N SER A 159 -11.26 -16.56 -20.39
CA SER A 159 -10.92 -17.99 -20.20
C SER A 159 -11.98 -18.82 -19.46
N SER A 160 -13.21 -18.32 -19.29
CA SER A 160 -14.33 -19.15 -18.83
C SER A 160 -15.05 -19.78 -20.02
N SER A 161 -14.42 -20.74 -20.67
CA SER A 161 -15.16 -21.77 -21.40
C SER A 161 -16.00 -22.54 -20.35
N PRO A 162 -17.30 -22.77 -20.59
CA PRO A 162 -18.15 -23.45 -19.61
C PRO A 162 -17.66 -24.90 -19.44
N SER A 163 -17.18 -25.25 -18.24
CA SER A 163 -17.01 -26.65 -17.88
C SER A 163 -18.38 -27.31 -17.78
N ALA A 164 -18.54 -28.48 -18.39
CA ALA A 164 -19.80 -29.22 -18.51
C ALA A 164 -20.42 -29.67 -17.16
N ASN A 165 -19.74 -29.44 -16.04
CA ASN A 165 -20.27 -29.63 -14.70
C ASN A 165 -20.28 -28.27 -14.01
N GLY A 166 -21.47 -27.79 -13.63
CA GLY A 166 -21.77 -26.41 -13.17
C GLY A 166 -21.14 -25.93 -11.86
N ASP A 167 -19.95 -26.41 -11.49
CA ASP A 167 -19.18 -25.93 -10.35
C ASP A 167 -18.26 -24.78 -10.79
N HIS A 168 -18.82 -23.57 -10.83
CA HIS A 168 -18.10 -22.35 -11.16
C HIS A 168 -17.27 -21.89 -9.93
N HIS A 169 -16.15 -22.57 -9.64
CA HIS A 169 -15.24 -22.16 -8.56
C HIS A 169 -14.48 -20.89 -8.97
N ASP A 170 -14.92 -19.73 -8.50
CA ASP A 170 -14.20 -18.48 -8.67
C ASP A 170 -12.93 -18.50 -7.81
N ILE A 171 -11.75 -18.54 -8.44
CA ILE A 171 -10.42 -18.59 -7.81
C ILE A 171 -10.27 -17.48 -6.76
N HIS A 172 -10.83 -16.29 -7.03
CA HIS A 172 -10.78 -15.17 -6.09
C HIS A 172 -11.72 -15.35 -4.89
N SER A 173 -12.83 -16.07 -5.06
CA SER A 173 -13.74 -16.39 -3.96
C SER A 173 -13.05 -17.31 -2.95
N ALA A 174 -12.34 -18.34 -3.44
CA ALA A 174 -11.58 -19.28 -2.59
C ALA A 174 -10.48 -18.57 -1.78
N GLN A 175 -9.69 -17.69 -2.41
CA GLN A 175 -8.63 -16.93 -1.72
C GLN A 175 -9.17 -15.95 -0.66
N ASN A 176 -10.38 -15.44 -0.85
CA ASN A 176 -11.05 -14.56 0.10
C ASN A 176 -11.84 -15.29 1.18
N GLY A 177 -11.95 -16.62 1.11
CA GLY A 177 -12.75 -17.44 2.02
C GLY A 177 -14.27 -17.29 1.80
N ALA A 178 -14.67 -16.76 0.64
CA ALA A 178 -16.07 -16.61 0.24
C ALA A 178 -16.45 -17.71 -0.76
N LYS A 179 -17.71 -18.14 -0.76
CA LYS A 179 -18.22 -19.06 -1.80
C LYS A 179 -18.44 -18.34 -3.14
N GLN A 180 -18.77 -17.06 -3.08
CA GLN A 180 -19.01 -16.20 -4.22
C GLN A 180 -18.69 -14.75 -3.82
N LEU A 181 -18.08 -14.00 -4.73
CA LEU A 181 -17.84 -12.56 -4.57
C LEU A 181 -18.96 -11.74 -5.24
N PRO A 182 -19.34 -10.58 -4.68
CA PRO A 182 -20.36 -9.72 -5.29
C PRO A 182 -19.90 -9.21 -6.66
N LYS A 183 -20.84 -8.87 -7.55
CA LYS A 183 -20.54 -8.02 -8.72
C LYS A 183 -21.01 -6.60 -8.39
N LEU A 184 -20.15 -5.60 -8.54
CA LEU A 184 -20.47 -4.21 -8.21
C LEU A 184 -20.42 -3.37 -9.50
N ASN A 185 -21.53 -2.73 -9.85
CA ASN A 185 -21.67 -1.91 -11.06
C ASN A 185 -21.12 -2.61 -12.34
N GLY A 186 -21.49 -3.87 -12.54
CA GLY A 186 -21.04 -4.69 -13.67
C GLY A 186 -19.60 -5.21 -13.60
N SER A 187 -18.79 -4.71 -12.66
CA SER A 187 -17.40 -5.15 -12.48
C SER A 187 -17.32 -6.41 -11.62
N ARG A 188 -16.47 -7.36 -12.04
CA ARG A 188 -16.11 -8.53 -11.23
C ARG A 188 -15.23 -8.09 -10.06
N THR A 189 -15.43 -8.75 -8.93
CA THR A 189 -14.71 -8.46 -7.69
C THR A 189 -13.50 -9.38 -7.54
N GLY A 190 -12.33 -8.82 -7.29
CA GLY A 190 -11.10 -9.55 -6.96
C GLY A 190 -10.87 -9.67 -5.46
N LEU A 191 -11.19 -8.62 -4.71
CA LEU A 191 -11.15 -8.59 -3.24
C LEU A 191 -12.41 -7.90 -2.72
N TYR A 192 -13.03 -8.47 -1.69
CA TYR A 192 -14.06 -7.82 -0.90
C TYR A 192 -13.95 -8.27 0.55
N GLU A 193 -13.59 -7.35 1.44
CA GLU A 193 -13.45 -7.64 2.86
C GLU A 193 -13.89 -6.47 3.74
N THR A 194 -14.47 -6.84 4.89
CA THR A 194 -14.81 -5.91 5.96
C THR A 194 -13.82 -6.11 7.08
N VAL A 195 -13.12 -5.05 7.50
CA VAL A 195 -12.10 -5.08 8.56
C VAL A 195 -12.60 -4.32 9.79
N ILE A 196 -12.46 -4.93 10.96
CA ILE A 196 -12.80 -4.37 12.27
C ILE A 196 -11.58 -4.54 13.17
N ASN A 197 -11.07 -3.43 13.73
CA ASN A 197 -9.87 -3.42 14.59
C ASN A 197 -8.66 -4.15 13.96
N GLY A 198 -8.49 -4.04 12.64
CA GLY A 198 -7.35 -4.62 11.91
C GLY A 198 -7.51 -6.09 11.49
N MET A 199 -8.63 -6.73 11.83
CA MET A 199 -8.95 -8.12 11.44
C MET A 199 -10.17 -8.19 10.54
N LYS A 200 -10.27 -9.22 9.70
CA LYS A 200 -11.50 -9.51 8.95
C LYS A 200 -12.69 -9.68 9.90
N GLN A 201 -13.86 -9.20 9.49
CA GLN A 201 -15.10 -9.34 10.24
C GLN A 201 -15.35 -10.80 10.61
N GLY A 202 -15.71 -11.04 11.86
CA GLY A 202 -15.88 -12.39 12.42
C GLY A 202 -14.65 -12.93 13.14
N PHE A 203 -13.48 -12.28 13.03
CA PHE A 203 -12.25 -12.68 13.71
C PHE A 203 -11.88 -11.71 14.84
N LYS A 204 -11.24 -12.23 15.88
CA LYS A 204 -10.78 -11.45 17.05
C LYS A 204 -9.29 -11.14 16.91
N ALA A 205 -8.90 -9.88 17.16
CA ALA A 205 -7.48 -9.46 17.17
C ALA A 205 -6.64 -10.18 18.24
N SER A 206 -7.27 -10.72 19.30
CA SER A 206 -6.60 -11.46 20.36
C SER A 206 -6.12 -12.85 19.96
N ALA A 207 -6.50 -13.34 18.77
CA ALA A 207 -6.07 -14.62 18.24
C ALA A 207 -5.58 -14.41 16.79
N PRO A 208 -4.26 -14.37 16.54
CA PRO A 208 -3.72 -14.29 15.19
C PRO A 208 -4.01 -15.62 14.47
N VAL A 209 -5.11 -15.67 13.75
CA VAL A 209 -5.45 -16.78 12.86
C VAL A 209 -5.18 -16.32 11.44
N GLY A 210 -4.45 -17.11 10.64
CA GLY A 210 -4.12 -16.76 9.26
C GLY A 210 -5.35 -16.42 8.40
N LYS A 211 -6.50 -17.05 8.70
CA LYS A 211 -7.82 -16.75 8.10
C LYS A 211 -8.37 -15.37 8.44
N GLY A 212 -8.07 -14.84 9.63
CA GLY A 212 -8.55 -13.54 10.10
C GLY A 212 -7.75 -12.34 9.58
N ALA A 213 -6.58 -12.58 8.99
CA ALA A 213 -5.75 -11.53 8.41
C ALA A 213 -6.39 -10.97 7.13
N SER A 214 -6.40 -9.63 7.01
CA SER A 214 -6.73 -8.91 5.78
C SER A 214 -5.80 -9.32 4.63
N ALA A 215 -6.32 -9.36 3.41
CA ALA A 215 -5.50 -9.56 2.21
C ALA A 215 -4.42 -8.49 2.02
N LEU A 216 -4.64 -7.28 2.57
CA LEU A 216 -3.70 -6.16 2.55
C LEU A 216 -2.71 -6.15 3.74
N SER A 217 -2.74 -7.19 4.59
CA SER A 217 -1.77 -7.32 5.67
C SER A 217 -0.36 -7.58 5.13
N ARG A 218 0.67 -7.13 5.88
CA ARG A 218 2.07 -7.34 5.50
C ARG A 218 2.41 -8.81 5.25
N ALA A 219 1.90 -9.71 6.09
CA ALA A 219 2.10 -11.15 5.92
C ALA A 219 1.48 -11.66 4.61
N ARG A 220 0.24 -11.26 4.28
CA ARG A 220 -0.41 -11.67 3.03
C ARG A 220 0.28 -11.10 1.80
N MET A 221 0.71 -9.83 1.82
CA MET A 221 1.45 -9.23 0.70
C MET A 221 2.81 -9.89 0.49
N TRP A 222 3.56 -10.17 1.57
CA TRP A 222 4.82 -10.90 1.48
C TRP A 222 4.61 -12.36 1.02
N GLY A 223 3.59 -13.05 1.53
CA GLY A 223 3.20 -14.38 1.07
C GLY A 223 2.88 -14.41 -0.42
N GLY A 224 2.11 -13.42 -0.91
CA GLY A 224 1.81 -13.29 -2.33
C GLY A 224 3.06 -13.09 -3.20
N LEU A 225 4.04 -12.31 -2.74
CA LEU A 225 5.33 -12.19 -3.43
C LEU A 225 6.06 -13.55 -3.50
N ARG A 226 6.03 -14.34 -2.41
CA ARG A 226 6.65 -15.67 -2.38
C ARG A 226 5.96 -16.65 -3.32
N ASP A 227 4.63 -16.64 -3.37
CA ASP A 227 3.86 -17.50 -4.27
C ASP A 227 4.13 -17.12 -5.74
N LEU A 228 4.20 -15.82 -6.02
CA LEU A 228 4.60 -15.31 -7.34
C LEU A 228 6.03 -15.72 -7.68
N SER A 229 7.00 -15.58 -6.77
CA SER A 229 8.39 -15.94 -7.05
C SER A 229 8.57 -17.42 -7.39
N LEU A 230 7.77 -18.31 -6.80
CA LEU A 230 7.74 -19.73 -7.14
C LEU A 230 7.11 -20.01 -8.52
N SER A 231 6.27 -19.11 -9.00
CA SER A 231 5.58 -19.21 -10.29
C SER A 231 6.33 -18.52 -11.43
N LEU A 232 7.32 -17.68 -11.13
CA LEU A 232 8.14 -17.01 -12.12
C LEU A 232 9.07 -18.03 -12.80
N SER A 233 8.86 -18.26 -14.10
CA SER A 233 9.84 -18.96 -14.93
C SER A 233 10.78 -17.95 -15.61
N PRO A 234 12.08 -18.27 -15.78
CA PRO A 234 13.00 -17.43 -16.55
C PRO A 234 12.50 -17.13 -17.97
N SER A 235 11.80 -18.09 -18.58
CA SER A 235 11.20 -17.96 -19.92
C SER A 235 10.16 -16.84 -20.03
N LEU A 236 9.47 -16.51 -18.92
CA LEU A 236 8.46 -15.46 -18.88
C LEU A 236 9.08 -14.05 -18.89
N VAL A 237 10.34 -13.93 -18.47
CA VAL A 237 11.11 -12.67 -18.40
C VAL A 237 11.66 -12.27 -19.79
N GLY A 238 11.98 -13.26 -20.64
CA GLY A 238 12.45 -13.00 -22.01
C GLY A 238 11.33 -12.56 -22.97
N ALA A 239 10.09 -13.01 -22.75
CA ALA A 239 8.97 -12.76 -23.66
C ALA A 239 8.43 -11.31 -23.63
N CYS A 240 8.60 -10.58 -22.53
CA CYS A 240 8.11 -9.20 -22.39
C CYS A 240 9.06 -8.13 -22.98
N GLY A 241 10.21 -8.52 -23.52
CA GLY A 241 11.14 -7.63 -24.23
C GLY A 241 10.99 -7.62 -25.76
N GLY A 242 10.09 -8.43 -26.34
CA GLY A 242 9.96 -8.63 -27.79
C GLY A 242 8.76 -7.92 -28.42
N GLY A 243 8.53 -6.65 -28.11
CA GLY A 243 7.57 -5.83 -28.86
C GLY A 243 8.28 -5.10 -30.00
N ASP A 244 7.84 -5.31 -31.24
CA ASP A 244 8.26 -4.61 -32.48
C ASP A 244 7.93 -3.10 -32.45
N GLY A 245 8.51 -2.37 -31.49
CA GLY A 245 8.47 -0.92 -31.41
C GLY A 245 9.87 -0.38 -31.69
N ASP A 246 9.99 0.45 -32.72
CA ASP A 246 11.18 1.19 -33.18
C ASP A 246 11.69 2.23 -32.16
N GLY A 247 11.90 1.82 -30.91
CA GLY A 247 12.38 2.65 -29.82
C GLY A 247 13.20 1.81 -28.86
N GLY A 248 14.53 1.93 -28.95
CA GLY A 248 15.52 1.09 -28.27
C GLY A 248 15.38 1.03 -26.75
N VAL A 249 14.57 0.09 -26.27
CA VAL A 249 14.66 -0.44 -24.92
C VAL A 249 15.48 -1.73 -25.04
N GLU A 250 16.73 -1.71 -24.57
CA GLU A 250 17.57 -2.91 -24.52
C GLU A 250 16.82 -4.01 -23.75
N GLY A 251 16.46 -5.09 -24.45
CA GLY A 251 15.85 -6.26 -23.84
C GLY A 251 16.78 -6.87 -22.80
N ILE A 252 16.21 -7.39 -21.71
CA ILE A 252 16.95 -8.09 -20.66
C ILE A 252 17.63 -9.31 -21.29
N ARG A 253 18.96 -9.42 -21.18
CA ARG A 253 19.69 -10.60 -21.67
C ARG A 253 19.22 -11.84 -20.89
N GLU A 254 19.09 -12.99 -21.54
CA GLU A 254 18.53 -14.21 -20.92
C GLU A 254 19.17 -14.56 -19.56
N GLY A 255 20.49 -14.35 -19.40
CA GLY A 255 21.19 -14.57 -18.12
C GLY A 255 20.93 -13.51 -17.02
N GLU A 256 20.52 -12.29 -17.38
CA GLU A 256 20.13 -11.25 -16.41
C GLU A 256 18.75 -11.53 -15.82
N GLY A 257 17.83 -12.07 -16.63
CA GLY A 257 16.49 -12.48 -16.18
C GLY A 257 16.55 -13.61 -15.16
N GLU A 258 17.35 -14.65 -15.41
CA GLU A 258 17.59 -15.74 -14.45
C GLU A 258 18.19 -15.23 -13.14
N GLY A 259 19.18 -14.35 -13.21
CA GLY A 259 19.80 -13.73 -12.04
C GLY A 259 18.80 -12.94 -11.19
N TRP A 260 17.92 -12.19 -11.84
CA TRP A 260 16.84 -11.44 -11.18
C TRP A 260 15.81 -12.36 -10.51
N VAL A 261 15.28 -13.39 -11.20
CA VAL A 261 14.31 -14.34 -10.64
C VAL A 261 14.88 -15.01 -9.38
N ARG A 262 16.13 -15.46 -9.44
CA ARG A 262 16.82 -16.05 -8.28
C ARG A 262 16.91 -15.05 -7.13
N LYS A 263 17.27 -13.79 -7.41
CA LYS A 263 17.38 -12.76 -6.37
C LYS A 263 16.05 -12.46 -5.70
N VAL A 264 14.97 -12.35 -6.46
CA VAL A 264 13.61 -12.14 -5.91
C VAL A 264 13.20 -13.33 -5.05
N SER A 265 13.46 -14.55 -5.50
CA SER A 265 13.15 -15.79 -4.77
C SER A 265 13.90 -15.86 -3.44
N GLU A 266 15.19 -15.50 -3.41
CA GLU A 266 15.99 -15.41 -2.20
C GLU A 266 15.42 -14.40 -1.20
N VAL A 267 15.03 -13.21 -1.68
CA VAL A 267 14.43 -12.16 -0.84
C VAL A 267 13.08 -12.64 -0.27
N ALA A 268 12.23 -13.24 -1.11
CA ALA A 268 10.92 -13.73 -0.71
C ALA A 268 10.99 -14.90 0.29
N ALA A 269 12.07 -15.69 0.26
CA ALA A 269 12.31 -16.83 1.14
C ALA A 269 12.89 -16.47 2.53
N ALA A 270 12.96 -15.18 2.89
CA ALA A 270 13.44 -14.76 4.20
C ALA A 270 12.69 -15.45 5.37
N SER A 271 13.37 -15.64 6.50
CA SER A 271 12.81 -16.36 7.66
C SER A 271 11.90 -15.50 8.54
N SER A 272 12.05 -14.18 8.50
CA SER A 272 11.25 -13.21 9.26
C SER A 272 11.01 -11.96 8.43
N TYR A 273 10.01 -11.16 8.80
CA TYR A 273 9.72 -9.90 8.13
C TYR A 273 10.85 -8.88 8.31
N ALA A 274 11.61 -8.94 9.40
CA ALA A 274 12.81 -8.14 9.62
C ALA A 274 13.91 -8.48 8.59
N GLU A 275 14.20 -9.78 8.42
CA GLU A 275 15.17 -10.24 7.42
C GLU A 275 14.67 -9.99 6.00
N PHE A 276 13.37 -10.11 5.74
CA PHE A 276 12.76 -9.72 4.46
C PHE A 276 13.05 -8.26 4.14
N LYS A 277 12.77 -7.33 5.06
CA LYS A 277 13.08 -5.90 4.85
C LYS A 277 14.56 -5.65 4.58
N LYS A 278 15.44 -6.33 5.32
CA LYS A 278 16.90 -6.23 5.12
C LYS A 278 17.33 -6.76 3.75
N ALA A 279 16.76 -7.88 3.32
CA ALA A 279 17.01 -8.47 2.01
C ALA A 279 16.51 -7.57 0.87
N VAL A 280 15.33 -6.95 1.02
CA VAL A 280 14.85 -5.92 0.10
C VAL A 280 15.84 -4.75 0.01
N LEU A 281 16.33 -4.24 1.14
CA LEU A 281 17.32 -3.15 1.15
C LEU A 281 18.67 -3.54 0.52
N ALA A 282 18.95 -4.83 0.34
CA ALA A 282 20.13 -5.31 -0.36
C ALA A 282 19.94 -5.34 -1.90
N THR A 283 18.74 -5.11 -2.43
CA THR A 283 18.50 -4.99 -3.87
C THR A 283 18.67 -3.54 -4.36
N PRO A 284 19.00 -3.31 -5.64
CA PRO A 284 19.04 -1.97 -6.22
C PRO A 284 17.73 -1.21 -6.00
N ALA A 285 16.60 -1.82 -6.40
CA ALA A 285 15.26 -1.23 -6.26
C ALA A 285 14.92 -0.87 -4.80
N GLY A 286 15.25 -1.73 -3.85
CA GLY A 286 15.03 -1.47 -2.43
C GLY A 286 15.89 -0.31 -1.90
N ARG A 287 17.15 -0.21 -2.33
CA ARG A 287 18.01 0.94 -1.99
C ARG A 287 17.50 2.23 -2.59
N ALA A 288 17.12 2.23 -3.87
CA ALA A 288 16.59 3.41 -4.54
C ALA A 288 15.33 3.95 -3.83
N ARG A 289 14.39 3.04 -3.53
CA ARG A 289 13.18 3.36 -2.75
C ARG A 289 13.52 3.93 -1.37
N GLN A 290 14.48 3.32 -0.67
CA GLN A 290 14.88 3.75 0.66
C GLN A 290 15.53 5.14 0.65
N ARG A 291 16.41 5.42 -0.33
CA ARG A 291 17.00 6.75 -0.53
C ARG A 291 15.91 7.80 -0.74
N ALA A 292 14.97 7.53 -1.64
CA ALA A 292 13.84 8.41 -1.92
C ALA A 292 13.00 8.70 -0.65
N MET A 293 12.69 7.67 0.14
CA MET A 293 12.00 7.83 1.42
C MET A 293 12.82 8.63 2.45
N GLN A 294 14.14 8.48 2.47
CA GLN A 294 15.02 9.22 3.38
C GLN A 294 15.04 10.70 3.03
N GLU A 295 15.16 11.06 1.75
CA GLU A 295 15.06 12.45 1.29
C GLU A 295 13.72 13.06 1.69
N ALA A 296 12.60 12.35 1.47
CA ALA A 296 11.29 12.82 1.91
C ALA A 296 11.20 13.03 3.43
N LYS A 297 11.84 12.17 4.23
CA LYS A 297 11.83 12.29 5.70
C LYS A 297 12.69 13.44 6.23
N LYS A 298 13.64 13.97 5.45
CA LYS A 298 14.38 15.18 5.82
C LYS A 298 13.48 16.41 5.90
N VAL A 299 12.42 16.44 5.11
CA VAL A 299 11.47 17.57 5.04
C VAL A 299 10.17 17.29 5.80
N LEU A 300 9.79 16.01 5.90
CA LEU A 300 8.67 15.55 6.72
C LEU A 300 9.13 15.36 8.17
N VAL A 301 9.28 16.47 8.91
CA VAL A 301 9.82 16.45 10.28
C VAL A 301 8.75 16.74 11.35
N PRO A 302 8.83 16.11 12.54
CA PRO A 302 9.68 14.97 12.87
C PRO A 302 9.08 13.63 12.39
N TRP A 303 9.84 12.84 11.63
CA TRP A 303 9.44 11.47 11.27
C TRP A 303 10.00 10.44 12.24
N VAL A 304 9.14 9.86 13.07
CA VAL A 304 9.51 8.72 13.94
C VAL A 304 9.21 7.42 13.17
N PRO A 305 10.06 6.41 13.05
CA PRO A 305 9.69 5.12 12.44
C PRO A 305 8.63 4.35 13.25
N ASN A 306 8.00 3.33 12.66
CA ASN A 306 7.26 2.33 13.44
C ASN A 306 8.21 1.14 13.64
N GLU A 307 8.48 0.77 14.89
CA GLU A 307 9.46 -0.27 15.25
C GLU A 307 8.80 -1.37 16.09
N GLY A 308 9.43 -2.55 16.17
CA GLY A 308 9.05 -3.62 17.10
C GLY A 308 7.98 -4.61 16.61
N ASP A 309 7.63 -4.61 15.33
CA ASP A 309 6.61 -5.49 14.77
C ASP A 309 7.04 -6.09 13.42
N ASP A 310 8.14 -6.83 13.45
CA ASP A 310 8.76 -7.48 12.28
C ASP A 310 9.46 -8.82 12.58
N GLY A 311 9.50 -9.28 13.84
CA GLY A 311 10.12 -10.54 14.24
C GLY A 311 9.32 -11.82 13.91
N TRP A 312 8.29 -11.72 13.05
CA TRP A 312 7.40 -12.82 12.67
C TRP A 312 7.70 -13.32 11.25
N GLY A 313 7.45 -14.61 10.97
CA GLY A 313 7.59 -15.24 9.66
C GLY A 313 6.25 -15.47 8.96
N LEU A 314 6.27 -16.11 7.78
CA LEU A 314 5.05 -16.47 7.03
C LEU A 314 4.26 -17.62 7.67
N ASP A 315 4.83 -18.31 8.68
CA ASP A 315 4.15 -19.32 9.49
C ASP A 315 2.90 -18.77 10.19
N VAL A 316 2.81 -17.46 10.43
CA VAL A 316 1.61 -16.80 10.95
C VAL A 316 0.38 -16.96 10.05
N LEU A 317 0.57 -17.25 8.75
CA LEU A 317 -0.51 -17.53 7.81
C LEU A 317 -0.95 -19.01 7.84
N MET A 318 -0.11 -19.90 8.36
CA MET A 318 -0.31 -21.36 8.37
C MET A 318 -1.05 -21.84 9.63
N ILE A 319 -1.39 -20.94 10.56
CA ILE A 319 -2.15 -21.27 11.77
C ILE A 319 -3.60 -21.57 11.38
N ASP A 320 -3.82 -22.80 10.96
CA ASP A 320 -5.11 -23.46 10.80
C ASP A 320 -5.01 -24.88 11.40
N ASN A 321 -5.97 -25.23 12.26
CA ASN A 321 -6.37 -26.60 12.64
C ASN A 321 -5.71 -27.39 13.79
N LYS A 322 -4.75 -26.91 14.61
CA LYS A 322 -4.29 -27.70 15.78
C LYS A 322 -4.92 -27.35 17.15
N SER A 323 -5.59 -26.21 17.29
CA SER A 323 -6.12 -25.78 18.61
C SER A 323 -7.54 -26.23 18.93
N HIS A 324 -8.26 -26.87 18.00
CA HIS A 324 -9.62 -27.40 18.27
C HIS A 324 -9.66 -28.77 18.96
N GLY A 325 -8.51 -29.36 19.31
CA GLY A 325 -8.42 -30.72 19.87
C GLY A 325 -8.26 -30.83 21.41
N MET A 326 -7.89 -29.78 22.13
CA MET A 326 -7.73 -29.86 23.59
C MET A 326 -8.94 -29.25 24.30
N LYS A 327 -9.99 -30.07 24.45
CA LYS A 327 -10.91 -29.92 25.58
C LYS A 327 -10.04 -29.99 26.84
N ARG A 328 -9.85 -28.86 27.53
CA ARG A 328 -9.42 -28.86 28.93
C ARG A 328 -10.46 -29.71 29.68
N LYS A 329 -10.11 -30.94 30.05
CA LYS A 329 -10.86 -31.69 31.04
C LYS A 329 -10.87 -30.84 32.31
N ARG A 330 -12.08 -30.63 32.82
CA ARG A 330 -12.32 -30.08 34.16
C ARG A 330 -11.64 -30.95 35.21
#